data_AF-A0A1D6HV60-F1
#
_entry.id   AF-A0A1D6HV60-F1
#
_cell.length_a   1.000
_cell.length_b   1.000
_cell.length_c   1.000
_cell.angle_alpha   90.00
_cell.angle_beta   90.00
_cell.angle_gamma   90.00
#
_symmetry.space_group_name_H-M   'P 1'
#
loop_
_entity.id
_entity.type
_entity.pdbx_description
1 polymer ?
#
loop_
_entity_poly.entity_id
_entity_poly.type
_entity_poly.pdbx_seq_one_letter_code
_entity_poly.pdbx_strand_id
1 'polypeptide(L)'
;MITFLDLSKRLARRGHAVTFVSTPRNAAKLQGSIPLELAAHLCIVRLDLPGVDGLPEGAESTADVLPKKVGLLQKAFDGLAAPFERLAIGAVLPPARRPRSRGSSTGSSSTSLRTGSGQLLNSIR
;
A
#
# COMPACT_ATOMS: atom_id res chain seq x y z
N MET A 1 10.83 -6.87 -13.68
CA MET A 1 10.19 -5.95 -12.73
C MET A 1 8.72 -5.67 -13.04
N ILE A 2 8.35 -5.41 -14.30
CA ILE A 2 6.95 -5.10 -14.68
C ILE A 2 5.97 -6.19 -14.24
N THR A 3 6.35 -7.47 -14.41
CA THR A 3 5.55 -8.64 -13.98
C THR A 3 5.19 -8.61 -12.49
N PHE A 4 6.16 -8.32 -11.62
CA PHE A 4 5.92 -8.24 -10.18
C PHE A 4 5.04 -7.04 -9.81
N LEU A 5 5.20 -5.92 -10.51
CA LEU A 5 4.35 -4.76 -10.27
C LEU A 5 2.89 -5.03 -10.69
N ASP A 6 2.66 -5.74 -11.79
CA ASP A 6 1.31 -6.12 -12.20
C ASP A 6 0.66 -7.10 -11.22
N LEU A 7 1.44 -8.03 -10.66
CA LEU A 7 0.99 -8.87 -9.55
C LEU A 7 0.60 -8.01 -8.34
N SER A 8 1.47 -7.08 -7.93
CA SER A 8 1.20 -6.15 -6.82
C SER A 8 -0.08 -5.34 -7.04
N LYS A 9 -0.32 -4.83 -8.25
CA LYS A 9 -1.58 -4.15 -8.60
C LYS A 9 -2.79 -5.07 -8.47
N ARG A 10 -2.68 -6.33 -8.90
CA ARG A 10 -3.76 -7.33 -8.78
C ARG A 10 -4.06 -7.70 -7.32
N LEU A 11 -3.06 -7.70 -6.45
CA LEU A 11 -3.23 -7.91 -5.02
C LEU A 11 -3.86 -6.67 -4.36
N ALA A 12 -3.39 -5.47 -4.69
CA ALA A 12 -3.94 -4.21 -4.20
C ALA A 12 -5.42 -4.03 -4.57
N ARG A 13 -5.81 -4.38 -5.81
CA ARG A 13 -7.22 -4.37 -6.25
C ARG A 13 -8.13 -5.32 -5.47
N ARG A 14 -7.57 -6.35 -4.83
CA ARG A 14 -8.31 -7.26 -3.94
C ARG A 14 -8.36 -6.77 -2.49
N GLY A 15 -7.85 -5.57 -2.20
CA GLY A 15 -7.82 -4.98 -0.87
C GLY A 15 -6.62 -5.40 -0.01
N HIS A 16 -5.62 -6.07 -0.58
CA HIS A 16 -4.37 -6.34 0.14
C HIS A 16 -3.50 -5.08 0.20
N ALA A 17 -2.95 -4.78 1.37
CA ALA A 17 -1.87 -3.80 1.49
C ALA A 17 -0.58 -4.43 0.94
N VAL A 18 0.02 -3.78 -0.04
CA VAL A 18 1.22 -4.25 -0.74
C VAL A 18 2.30 -3.18 -0.64
N THR A 19 3.46 -3.59 -0.15
CA THR A 19 4.68 -2.80 -0.18
C THR A 19 5.58 -3.35 -1.29
N PHE A 20 5.80 -2.56 -2.33
CA PHE A 20 6.72 -2.90 -3.42
C PHE A 20 8.09 -2.31 -3.14
N VAL A 21 9.07 -3.16 -2.82
CA VAL A 21 10.43 -2.72 -2.48
C VAL A 21 11.30 -2.74 -3.72
N SER A 22 12.05 -1.66 -3.96
CA SER A 22 12.96 -1.53 -5.12
C SER A 22 14.09 -0.54 -4.84
N THR A 23 15.11 -0.54 -5.69
CA THR A 23 16.15 0.50 -5.70
C THR A 23 15.63 1.84 -6.31
N PRO A 24 16.25 2.99 -6.01
CA PRO A 24 15.71 4.32 -6.34
C PRO A 24 15.38 4.56 -7.81
N ARG A 25 16.30 4.27 -8.74
CA ARG A 25 16.10 4.47 -10.19
C ARG A 25 15.02 3.55 -10.73
N ASN A 26 14.97 2.30 -10.26
CA ASN A 26 13.92 1.37 -10.63
C ASN A 26 12.54 1.79 -10.07
N ALA A 27 12.50 2.25 -8.82
CA ALA A 27 11.28 2.77 -8.19
C ALA A 27 10.73 3.99 -8.94
N ALA A 28 11.59 4.92 -9.35
CA ALA A 28 11.21 6.10 -10.12
C ALA A 28 10.52 5.73 -11.44
N LYS A 29 11.05 4.72 -12.16
CA LYS A 29 10.44 4.20 -13.40
C LYS A 29 9.04 3.60 -13.16
N LEU A 30 8.85 2.93 -12.03
CA LEU A 30 7.61 2.21 -11.72
C LEU A 30 6.51 3.10 -11.14
N GLN A 31 6.88 4.16 -10.41
CA GLN A 31 5.96 5.05 -9.71
C GLN A 31 4.86 5.59 -10.62
N GLY A 32 5.22 6.00 -11.85
CA GLY A 32 4.27 6.55 -12.81
C GLY A 32 3.24 5.55 -13.35
N SER A 33 3.44 4.25 -13.12
CA SER A 33 2.53 3.20 -13.58
C SER A 33 1.51 2.74 -12.54
N ILE A 34 1.53 3.32 -11.33
CA ILE A 34 0.56 3.03 -10.27
C ILE A 34 -0.66 3.95 -10.44
N PRO A 35 -1.86 3.40 -10.73
CA PRO A 35 -3.09 4.19 -10.76
C PRO A 35 -3.40 4.80 -9.39
N LEU A 36 -3.93 6.03 -9.36
CA LEU A 36 -4.23 6.76 -8.12
C LEU A 36 -5.17 5.98 -7.19
N GLU A 37 -6.14 5.26 -7.75
CA GLU A 37 -7.07 4.38 -7.02
C GLU A 37 -6.38 3.29 -6.19
N LEU A 38 -5.15 2.89 -6.56
CA LEU A 38 -4.37 1.89 -5.84
C LEU A 38 -3.39 2.49 -4.82
N ALA A 39 -3.22 3.82 -4.78
CA ALA A 39 -2.24 4.47 -3.92
C ALA A 39 -2.47 4.22 -2.42
N ALA A 40 -3.71 3.92 -2.02
CA ALA A 40 -4.04 3.55 -0.64
C ALA A 40 -3.62 2.13 -0.25
N HIS A 41 -3.40 1.25 -1.24
CA HIS A 41 -3.13 -0.17 -1.04
C HIS A 41 -1.80 -0.64 -1.62
N LEU A 42 -1.12 0.18 -2.42
CA LEU A 42 0.16 -0.12 -3.04
C LEU A 42 1.12 1.06 -2.83
N CYS A 43 2.14 0.85 -2.00
CA CYS A 43 3.23 1.82 -1.83
C CYS A 43 4.53 1.26 -2.41
N ILE A 44 5.38 2.15 -2.93
CA ILE A 44 6.75 1.81 -3.32
C ILE A 44 7.69 2.28 -2.23
N VAL A 45 8.53 1.39 -1.73
CA VAL A 45 9.61 1.70 -0.79
C VAL A 45 10.94 1.55 -1.50
N ARG A 46 11.82 2.53 -1.27
CA ARG A 46 13.16 2.58 -1.87
C ARG A 46 14.19 2.03 -0.89
N LEU A 47 15.08 1.19 -1.37
CA LEU A 47 16.30 0.80 -0.67
C LEU A 47 17.50 1.22 -1.50
N ASP A 48 18.38 2.03 -0.91
CA ASP A 48 19.56 2.53 -1.62
C ASP A 48 20.52 1.39 -1.91
N LEU A 49 20.87 1.24 -3.19
CA LEU A 49 21.79 0.21 -3.64
C LEU A 49 23.21 0.61 -3.20
N PRO A 50 23.94 -0.21 -2.43
CA PRO A 50 25.28 0.11 -2.02
C PRO A 50 26.23 0.18 -3.22
N GLY A 51 27.16 1.13 -3.18
CA GLY A 51 28.21 1.25 -4.18
C GLY A 51 29.13 0.02 -4.16
N VAL A 52 29.57 -0.41 -5.35
CA VAL A 52 30.53 -1.50 -5.54
C VAL A 52 31.57 -1.06 -6.55
N ASP A 53 32.85 -1.25 -6.23
CA ASP A 53 33.95 -0.88 -7.13
C ASP A 53 33.81 -1.53 -8.50
N GLY A 54 33.97 -0.72 -9.55
CA GLY A 54 33.85 -1.14 -10.95
C GLY A 54 32.42 -1.21 -11.49
N LEU A 55 31.40 -1.04 -10.66
CA LEU A 55 30.02 -0.86 -11.09
C LEU A 55 29.81 0.60 -11.54
N PRO A 56 29.20 0.87 -12.70
CA PRO A 56 28.87 2.23 -13.11
C PRO A 56 27.95 2.92 -12.10
N GLU A 57 28.14 4.21 -11.90
CA GLU A 57 27.27 5.01 -11.03
C GLU A 57 25.81 4.96 -11.50
N GLY A 58 24.89 4.77 -10.56
CA GLY A 58 23.45 4.68 -10.85
C GLY A 58 23.00 3.44 -11.62
N ALA A 59 23.86 2.42 -11.77
CA ALA A 59 23.47 1.14 -12.36
C ALA A 59 22.65 0.32 -11.35
N GLU A 60 21.38 0.07 -11.68
CA GLU A 60 20.45 -0.67 -10.81
C GLU A 60 19.75 -1.82 -11.55
N SER A 61 20.10 -2.05 -12.82
CA SER A 61 19.51 -3.06 -13.68
C SER A 61 20.57 -3.71 -14.56
N THR A 62 20.32 -4.95 -14.97
CA THR A 62 21.16 -5.63 -15.97
C THR A 62 21.19 -4.91 -17.31
N ALA A 63 20.20 -4.03 -17.57
CA ALA A 63 20.19 -3.14 -18.73
C ALA A 63 21.20 -1.98 -18.62
N ASP A 64 21.66 -1.64 -17.41
CA ASP A 64 22.59 -0.54 -17.15
C ASP A 64 24.07 -1.00 -17.23
N VAL A 65 24.33 -2.31 -17.40
CA VAL A 65 25.68 -2.89 -17.31
C VAL A 65 25.96 -3.88 -18.44
N LEU A 66 27.25 -4.02 -18.79
CA LEU A 66 27.71 -5.09 -19.67
C LEU A 66 27.54 -6.47 -18.99
N PRO A 67 27.35 -7.57 -19.75
CA PRO A 67 27.18 -8.91 -19.18
C PRO A 67 28.29 -9.31 -18.19
N LYS A 68 29.54 -8.95 -18.48
CA LYS A 68 30.70 -9.19 -17.60
C LYS A 68 30.65 -8.48 -16.24
N LYS A 69 29.78 -7.49 -16.07
CA LYS A 69 29.60 -6.72 -14.84
C LYS A 69 28.34 -7.11 -14.05
N VAL A 70 27.54 -8.08 -14.54
CA VAL A 70 26.33 -8.54 -13.84
C VAL A 70 26.66 -9.10 -12.46
N GLY A 71 27.82 -9.75 -12.28
CA GLY A 71 28.27 -10.20 -10.96
C GLY A 71 28.53 -9.06 -9.96
N LEU A 72 28.98 -7.88 -10.44
CA LEU A 72 29.13 -6.70 -9.58
C LEU A 72 27.77 -6.12 -9.19
N LEU A 73 26.80 -6.14 -10.11
CA LEU A 73 25.43 -5.74 -9.82
C LEU A 73 24.81 -6.68 -8.78
N GLN A 74 24.97 -8.00 -8.93
CA GLN A 74 24.52 -8.99 -7.95
C GLN A 74 25.14 -8.72 -6.57
N LYS A 75 26.46 -8.51 -6.50
CA LYS A 75 27.15 -8.16 -5.25
C LYS A 75 26.56 -6.91 -4.57
N ALA A 76 26.17 -5.90 -5.36
CA ALA A 76 25.50 -4.73 -4.83
C ALA A 76 24.11 -5.07 -4.25
N PHE A 77 23.34 -5.91 -4.94
CA PHE A 77 22.03 -6.38 -4.47
C PHE A 77 22.12 -7.27 -3.21
N ASP A 78 23.16 -8.09 -3.07
CA ASP A 78 23.40 -8.87 -1.84
C ASP A 78 23.57 -7.95 -0.61
N GLY A 79 24.16 -6.77 -0.82
CA GLY A 79 24.27 -5.72 0.21
C GLY A 79 22.93 -5.14 0.69
N LEU A 80 21.82 -5.43 0.00
CA LEU A 80 20.48 -5.01 0.43
C LEU A 80 19.86 -5.91 1.50
N ALA A 81 20.49 -7.05 1.85
CA ALA A 81 19.92 -8.00 2.82
C ALA A 81 19.62 -7.33 4.18
N ALA A 82 20.61 -6.68 4.79
CA ALA A 82 20.44 -6.00 6.08
C ALA A 82 19.42 -4.84 6.06
N PRO A 83 19.43 -3.90 5.10
CA PRO A 83 18.40 -2.86 5.03
C PRO A 83 17.00 -3.43 4.72
N PHE A 84 16.90 -4.49 3.92
CA PHE A 84 15.62 -5.17 3.68
C PHE A 84 15.07 -5.83 4.94
N GLU A 85 15.92 -6.50 5.73
CA GLU A 85 15.53 -7.09 7.01
C GLU A 85 14.99 -6.03 7.98
N ARG A 86 15.69 -4.90 8.12
CA ARG A 86 15.22 -3.78 8.96
C ARG A 86 13.86 -3.26 8.50
N LEU A 87 13.66 -3.13 7.19
CA LEU A 87 12.38 -2.73 6.61
C LEU A 87 11.28 -3.76 6.93
N ALA A 88 11.58 -5.05 6.76
CA ALA A 88 10.61 -6.13 6.97
C ALA A 88 10.18 -6.21 8.44
N ILE A 89 11.12 -6.07 9.39
CA ILE A 89 10.82 -6.03 10.82
C ILE A 89 9.96 -4.79 11.17
N GLY A 90 10.30 -3.63 10.60
CA GLY A 90 9.54 -2.39 10.82
C GLY A 90 8.14 -2.40 10.19
N ALA A 91 7.91 -3.19 9.14
CA ALA A 91 6.62 -3.31 8.47
C ALA A 91 5.61 -4.25 9.18
N VAL A 92 6.04 -4.98 10.23
CA VAL A 92 5.23 -6.00 10.94
C VAL A 92 4.34 -5.39 12.05
N LEU A 93 3.78 -4.19 11.86
CA LEU A 93 2.64 -3.75 12.66
C LEU A 93 1.38 -3.68 11.78
N PRO A 94 0.45 -4.65 11.89
CA PRO A 94 -0.81 -4.53 11.18
C PRO A 94 -1.59 -3.34 11.77
N PRO A 95 -2.34 -2.57 10.95
CA PRO A 95 -3.29 -1.62 11.50
C PRO A 95 -4.26 -2.38 12.40
N ALA A 96 -4.46 -1.89 13.62
CA ALA A 96 -5.45 -2.41 14.54
C ALA A 96 -6.75 -2.63 13.77
N ARG A 97 -7.20 -3.90 13.70
CA ARG A 97 -8.49 -4.23 13.09
C ARG A 97 -9.52 -3.35 13.80
N ARG A 98 -10.16 -2.43 13.09
CA ARG A 98 -11.32 -1.71 13.62
C ARG A 98 -12.27 -2.79 14.18
N PRO A 99 -12.72 -2.69 15.44
CA PRO A 99 -13.70 -3.62 15.94
C PRO A 99 -14.89 -3.55 15.00
N ARG A 100 -15.26 -4.70 14.41
CA ARG A 100 -16.54 -4.81 13.72
C ARG A 100 -17.58 -4.39 14.74
N SER A 101 -18.27 -3.27 14.49
CA SER A 101 -19.46 -2.94 15.23
C SER A 101 -20.43 -4.10 15.03
N ARG A 102 -20.54 -4.97 16.04
CA ARG A 102 -21.67 -5.87 16.15
C ARG A 102 -22.87 -4.94 16.28
N GLY A 103 -23.68 -4.87 15.22
CA GLY A 103 -24.96 -4.20 15.28
C GLY A 103 -25.76 -4.80 16.43
N SER A 104 -25.96 -4.00 17.47
CA SER A 104 -26.90 -4.31 18.54
C SER A 104 -28.30 -4.15 17.97
N SER A 105 -28.91 -5.25 17.55
CA SER A 105 -30.36 -5.33 17.35
C SER A 105 -31.03 -5.33 18.72
N THR A 106 -31.27 -4.16 19.29
CA THR A 106 -32.25 -4.00 20.36
C THR A 106 -33.61 -3.72 19.72
N GLY A 107 -34.34 -4.81 19.45
CA GLY A 107 -35.79 -4.75 19.31
C GLY A 107 -36.42 -4.69 20.69
N SER A 108 -37.27 -3.68 20.93
CA SER A 108 -38.32 -3.58 21.95
C SER A 108 -38.75 -2.12 22.02
N SER A 109 -40.00 -1.70 22.16
CA SER A 109 -41.29 -2.34 22.06
C SER A 109 -42.28 -1.17 21.98
N SER A 110 -43.37 -1.40 21.26
CA SER A 110 -44.56 -0.55 21.20
C SER A 110 -45.05 -0.18 22.60
N THR A 111 -45.24 1.13 22.85
CA THR A 111 -46.24 1.58 23.82
C THR A 111 -46.99 2.75 23.22
N SER A 112 -48.23 2.45 22.86
CA SER A 112 -49.27 3.39 22.44
C SER A 112 -49.72 4.23 23.62
N LEU A 113 -49.79 5.56 23.46
CA LEU A 113 -50.63 6.41 24.29
C LEU A 113 -51.44 7.34 23.38
N ARG A 114 -52.71 6.95 23.21
CA ARG A 114 -53.81 7.81 22.79
C ARG A 114 -54.15 8.78 23.92
N THR A 115 -54.24 10.06 23.60
CA THR A 115 -55.15 11.11 24.13
C THR A 115 -54.61 12.42 23.57
N GLY A 116 -55.32 13.34 22.93
CA GLY A 116 -56.73 13.55 22.65
C GLY A 116 -56.84 15.05 22.31
N SER A 117 -57.67 15.39 21.33
CA SER A 117 -58.38 16.68 21.23
C SER A 117 -57.58 17.98 21.08
N GLY A 118 -57.66 18.59 19.90
CA GLY A 118 -57.27 19.98 19.70
C GLY A 118 -57.21 20.39 18.23
N GLN A 119 -58.36 20.74 17.66
CA GLN A 119 -58.40 21.56 16.45
C GLN A 119 -57.65 22.88 16.70
N LEU A 120 -56.89 23.37 15.72
CA LEU A 120 -57.21 24.63 15.05
C LEU A 120 -56.23 24.92 13.91
N LEU A 121 -56.82 25.29 12.78
CA LEU A 121 -56.18 25.94 11.64
C LEU A 121 -55.36 27.14 12.11
N ASN A 122 -54.16 27.34 11.55
CA ASN A 122 -53.94 28.62 10.87
C ASN A 122 -52.83 28.56 9.81
N SER A 123 -53.16 29.23 8.70
CA SER A 123 -52.29 29.65 7.62
C SER A 123 -51.58 30.94 8.01
N ILE A 124 -50.43 31.27 7.39
CA ILE A 124 -50.06 32.58 6.82
C ILE A 124 -48.52 32.73 6.71
N ARG A 125 -48.10 32.91 5.45
CA ARG A 125 -46.90 33.57 4.88
C ARG A 125 -45.49 33.11 5.28
#